data_AF-B6GWM0-F1
#
_entry.id   AF-B6GWM0-F1
#
_cell.length_a   1.000
_cell.length_b   1.000
_cell.length_c   1.000
_cell.angle_alpha   90.00
_cell.angle_beta   90.00
_cell.angle_gamma   90.00
#
_symmetry.space_group_name_H-M   'P 1'
#
loop_
_entity.id
_entity.type
_entity.pdbx_description
1 polymer ?
#
loop_
_entity_poly.entity_id
_entity_poly.type
_entity_poly.pdbx_seq_one_letter_code
_entity_poly.pdbx_strand_id
1 'polypeptide(L)'
;MMSSPSMDGKQGFLEALNYLPHLSTPDIFRLDQAIDGTLPELDDVCSLEAMSNMDFAVPAELVRTILASALFFFELDETPIQGKASFHCRGSVLFSRPNPAEILQRVLVEFPGARFKSGQDLDLGSIDLVDICRFCGYFRKRVDFRVTSLDEMVTIEIANDTFSRKDWWFPQIGAGIPR
;
A
#
# COMPACT_ATOMS: atom_id res chain seq x y z
N MET A 1 -28.59 3.97 -33.44
CA MET A 1 -27.58 3.97 -32.37
C MET A 1 -28.04 3.05 -31.27
N MET A 2 -27.37 1.91 -31.09
CA MET A 2 -27.62 1.00 -29.97
C MET A 2 -26.68 1.38 -28.83
N SER A 3 -27.09 2.31 -27.97
CA SER A 3 -26.43 2.49 -26.67
C SER A 3 -27.09 1.53 -25.67
N SER A 4 -26.41 0.43 -25.33
CA SER A 4 -26.89 -0.46 -24.28
C SER A 4 -26.43 0.09 -22.92
N PRO A 5 -27.34 0.41 -21.98
CA PRO A 5 -26.98 0.82 -20.62
C PRO A 5 -26.12 -0.23 -19.91
N SER A 6 -26.27 -1.50 -20.28
CA SER A 6 -25.51 -2.64 -19.78
C SER A 6 -24.01 -2.58 -20.13
N MET A 7 -23.61 -1.69 -21.03
CA MET A 7 -22.22 -1.53 -21.49
C MET A 7 -21.54 -0.29 -20.91
N ASP A 8 -22.27 0.53 -20.14
CA ASP A 8 -21.66 1.62 -19.36
C ASP A 8 -21.11 1.06 -18.03
N GLY A 9 -19.85 0.59 -18.09
CA GLY A 9 -19.16 0.07 -16.91
C GLY A 9 -18.98 1.11 -15.79
N LYS A 10 -19.08 2.41 -16.06
CA LYS A 10 -19.05 3.46 -15.02
C LYS A 10 -20.37 3.49 -14.27
N GLN A 11 -21.47 3.54 -15.00
CA GLN A 11 -22.80 3.53 -14.41
C GLN A 11 -23.06 2.23 -13.63
N GLY A 12 -22.73 1.07 -14.21
CA GLY A 12 -22.87 -0.22 -13.53
C GLY A 12 -22.02 -0.33 -12.26
N PHE A 13 -20.81 0.24 -12.26
CA PHE A 13 -19.99 0.30 -11.05
C PHE A 13 -20.61 1.18 -9.96
N LEU A 14 -21.12 2.38 -10.31
CA LEU A 14 -21.78 3.27 -9.34
C LEU A 14 -23.04 2.62 -8.74
N GLU A 15 -23.80 1.88 -9.55
CA GLU A 15 -24.95 1.11 -9.08
C GLU A 15 -24.52 0.00 -8.12
N ALA A 16 -23.46 -0.74 -8.44
CA ALA A 16 -22.91 -1.78 -7.57
C ALA A 16 -22.44 -1.23 -6.21
N LEU A 17 -21.85 -0.03 -6.17
CA LEU A 17 -21.42 0.61 -4.92
C LEU A 17 -22.57 0.85 -3.94
N ASN A 18 -23.80 1.08 -4.42
CA ASN A 18 -24.96 1.28 -3.55
C ASN A 18 -25.33 0.04 -2.73
N TYR A 19 -24.89 -1.15 -3.16
CA TYR A 19 -25.16 -2.41 -2.48
C TYR A 19 -24.07 -2.81 -1.49
N LEU A 20 -22.98 -2.04 -1.41
CA LEU A 20 -21.87 -2.33 -0.50
C LEU A 20 -22.07 -1.64 0.84
N PRO A 21 -21.63 -2.25 1.95
CA PRO A 21 -21.61 -1.58 3.24
C PRO A 21 -20.81 -0.28 3.13
N HIS A 22 -21.32 0.81 3.73
CA HIS A 22 -20.65 2.12 3.71
C HIS A 22 -19.22 2.12 4.26
N LEU A 23 -18.84 1.09 5.01
CA LEU A 23 -17.50 0.91 5.56
C LEU A 23 -16.49 0.35 4.54
N SER A 24 -16.96 -0.22 3.42
CA SER A 24 -16.12 -0.93 2.43
C SER A 24 -15.79 -0.08 1.20
N THR A 25 -16.48 1.04 1.01
CA THR A 25 -16.31 1.94 -0.13
C THR A 25 -14.90 2.55 -0.28
N PRO A 26 -14.15 2.89 0.79
CA PRO A 26 -12.81 3.47 0.64
C PRO A 26 -11.74 2.46 0.17
N ASP A 27 -12.00 1.15 0.28
CA ASP A 27 -11.06 0.09 -0.14
C ASP A 27 -11.25 -0.33 -1.60
N ILE A 28 -12.19 0.31 -2.31
CA ILE A 28 -12.55 -0.05 -3.67
C ILE A 28 -12.00 0.98 -4.63
N PHE A 29 -11.01 0.55 -5.39
CA PHE A 29 -10.40 1.36 -6.43
C PHE A 29 -10.91 0.90 -7.79
N ARG A 30 -11.52 1.83 -8.53
CA ARG A 30 -11.80 1.63 -9.95
C ARG A 30 -10.62 2.15 -10.76
N LEU A 31 -10.04 1.24 -11.54
CA LEU A 31 -9.06 1.59 -12.56
C LEU A 31 -9.83 1.97 -13.82
N ASP A 32 -9.98 3.27 -14.05
CA ASP A 32 -10.51 3.81 -15.30
C ASP A 32 -9.55 4.82 -15.92
N GLN A 33 -9.64 4.95 -17.25
CA GLN A 33 -8.95 5.97 -18.01
C GLN A 33 -9.99 6.99 -18.43
N ALA A 34 -9.76 8.26 -18.10
CA ALA A 34 -10.54 9.35 -18.68
C ALA A 34 -10.17 9.48 -20.15
N ILE A 35 -11.14 9.27 -21.04
CA ILE A 35 -11.02 9.52 -22.47
C ILE A 35 -11.69 10.86 -22.72
N ASP A 36 -10.92 11.83 -23.20
CA ASP A 36 -11.44 13.16 -23.51
C ASP A 36 -12.39 13.12 -24.70
N GLY A 37 -13.52 13.82 -24.59
CA GLY A 37 -14.51 13.93 -25.66
C GLY A 37 -15.51 12.78 -25.70
N THR A 38 -16.07 12.54 -26.89
CA THR A 38 -17.07 11.48 -27.10
C THR A 38 -16.38 10.13 -27.13
N LEU A 39 -16.85 9.19 -26.30
CA LEU A 39 -16.36 7.81 -26.35
C LEU A 39 -16.65 7.18 -27.71
N PRO A 40 -15.69 6.47 -28.32
CA PRO A 40 -15.92 5.76 -29.57
C PRO A 40 -16.97 4.66 -29.38
N GLU A 41 -17.66 4.30 -30.47
CA GLU A 41 -18.54 3.13 -30.46
C GLU A 41 -17.70 1.83 -30.33
N LEU A 42 -18.30 0.77 -29.80
CA LEU A 42 -17.59 -0.48 -29.51
C LEU A 42 -16.99 -1.14 -30.77
N ASP A 43 -17.59 -0.90 -31.93
CA ASP A 43 -17.19 -1.40 -33.24
C ASP A 43 -16.36 -0.40 -34.06
N ASP A 44 -16.00 0.76 -33.48
CA ASP A 44 -15.15 1.75 -34.14
C ASP A 44 -13.67 1.34 -34.12
N VAL A 45 -13.32 0.48 -35.08
CA VAL A 45 -11.95 0.01 -35.29
C VAL A 45 -10.98 1.14 -35.69
N CYS A 46 -11.48 2.26 -36.22
CA CYS A 46 -10.65 3.39 -36.63
C CYS A 46 -10.06 4.14 -35.44
N SER A 47 -10.77 4.15 -34.31
CA SER A 47 -10.31 4.81 -33.08
C SER A 47 -9.26 4.00 -32.30
N LEU A 48 -9.04 2.72 -32.63
CA LEU A 48 -8.12 1.84 -31.88
C LEU A 48 -6.67 2.33 -31.90
N GLU A 49 -6.18 2.85 -33.03
CA GLU A 49 -4.80 3.34 -33.14
C GLU A 49 -4.59 4.57 -32.24
N ALA A 50 -5.53 5.51 -32.26
CA ALA A 50 -5.51 6.68 -31.39
C ALA A 50 -5.58 6.30 -29.90
N MET A 51 -6.43 5.32 -29.55
CA MET A 51 -6.54 4.81 -28.18
C MET A 51 -5.31 4.04 -27.73
N SER A 52 -4.61 3.34 -28.62
CA SER A 52 -3.41 2.57 -28.27
C SER A 52 -2.26 3.44 -27.77
N ASN A 53 -2.25 4.72 -28.17
CA ASN A 53 -1.26 5.72 -27.75
C ASN A 53 -1.67 6.49 -26.48
N MET A 54 -2.80 6.15 -25.86
CA MET A 54 -3.22 6.78 -24.61
C MET A 54 -2.44 6.22 -23.44
N ASP A 55 -1.80 7.11 -22.67
CA ASP A 55 -1.13 6.73 -21.44
C ASP A 55 -2.15 6.40 -20.35
N PHE A 56 -2.09 5.17 -19.84
CA PHE A 56 -2.90 4.76 -18.71
C PHE A 56 -2.34 5.37 -17.41
N ALA A 57 -3.10 6.29 -16.81
CA ALA A 57 -2.69 6.94 -15.56
C ALA A 57 -3.29 6.19 -14.36
N VAL A 58 -2.44 5.60 -13.53
CA VAL A 58 -2.86 5.02 -12.24
C VAL A 58 -2.94 6.13 -11.19
N PRO A 59 -4.06 6.25 -10.43
CA PRO A 59 -4.15 7.23 -9.35
C PRO A 59 -3.01 7.08 -8.34
N ALA A 60 -2.37 8.19 -7.98
CA ALA A 60 -1.24 8.19 -7.05
C ALA A 60 -1.58 7.54 -5.69
N GLU A 61 -2.81 7.74 -5.20
CA GLU A 61 -3.28 7.10 -3.97
C GLU A 61 -3.29 5.57 -4.07
N LEU A 62 -3.71 5.00 -5.20
CA LEU A 62 -3.68 3.55 -5.39
C LEU A 62 -2.25 3.03 -5.45
N VAL A 63 -1.35 3.75 -6.14
CA VAL A 63 0.08 3.40 -6.19
C VAL A 63 0.65 3.39 -4.77
N ARG A 64 0.41 4.45 -3.99
CA ARG A 64 0.84 4.55 -2.59
C ARG A 64 0.30 3.42 -1.73
N THR A 65 -1.00 3.13 -1.85
CA THR A 65 -1.66 2.04 -1.12
C THR A 65 -1.00 0.70 -1.44
N ILE A 66 -0.83 0.35 -2.72
CA ILE A 66 -0.19 -0.92 -3.12
C ILE A 66 1.24 -1.00 -2.59
N LEU A 67 2.01 0.08 -2.74
CA LEU A 67 3.41 0.13 -2.29
C LEU A 67 3.54 -0.07 -0.78
N ALA A 68 2.64 0.51 0.01
CA ALA A 68 2.67 0.40 1.46
C ALA A 68 2.09 -0.92 2.01
N SER A 69 1.08 -1.47 1.34
CA SER A 69 0.26 -2.58 1.87
C SER A 69 0.67 -3.97 1.39
N ALA A 70 1.12 -4.11 0.13
CA ALA A 70 1.25 -5.41 -0.51
C ALA A 70 2.69 -5.95 -0.54
N LEU A 71 3.66 -5.12 -0.17
CA LEU A 71 5.06 -5.38 -0.42
C LEU A 71 5.88 -5.64 0.84
N PHE A 72 5.48 -5.05 1.95
CA PHE A 72 6.20 -5.15 3.21
C PHE A 72 5.47 -6.08 4.18
N PHE A 73 6.25 -6.81 4.95
CA PHE A 73 5.75 -7.60 6.07
C PHE A 73 6.73 -7.53 7.23
N PHE A 74 6.25 -7.80 8.43
CA PHE A 74 7.03 -7.75 9.66
C PHE A 74 7.19 -9.15 10.23
N GLU A 75 8.38 -9.43 10.74
CA GLU A 75 8.70 -10.64 11.47
C GLU A 75 9.46 -10.28 12.75
N LEU A 76 9.21 -11.02 13.84
CA LEU A 76 10.01 -10.90 15.06
C LEU A 76 11.34 -11.63 14.86
N ASP A 77 12.44 -10.95 15.17
CA ASP A 77 13.78 -11.52 15.12
C ASP A 77 14.03 -12.44 16.33
N GLU A 78 13.38 -12.12 17.46
CA GLU A 78 13.49 -12.84 18.73
C GLU A 78 12.18 -12.76 19.52
N THR A 79 12.04 -13.63 20.53
CA THR A 79 10.90 -13.58 21.45
C THR A 79 10.93 -12.28 22.26
N PRO A 80 9.77 -11.61 22.49
CA PRO A 80 9.73 -10.36 23.23
C PRO A 80 10.30 -10.50 24.65
N ILE A 81 11.20 -9.58 25.02
CA ILE A 81 11.88 -9.62 26.31
C ILE A 81 11.07 -8.82 27.33
N GLN A 82 10.66 -9.46 28.42
CA GLN A 82 9.91 -8.79 29.49
C GLN A 82 10.80 -7.79 30.25
N GLY A 83 10.43 -6.51 30.17
CA GLY A 83 10.95 -5.44 31.01
C GLY A 83 10.09 -5.22 32.26
N LYS A 84 10.31 -4.10 32.97
CA LYS A 84 9.60 -3.81 34.23
C LYS A 84 8.08 -3.67 34.05
N ALA A 85 7.63 -3.02 32.98
CA ALA A 85 6.22 -2.72 32.72
C ALA A 85 5.83 -2.83 31.23
N SER A 86 6.72 -3.38 30.41
CA SER A 86 6.55 -3.49 28.96
C SER A 86 7.40 -4.63 28.42
N PHE A 87 7.04 -5.18 27.27
CA PHE A 87 7.86 -6.09 26.50
C PHE A 87 8.66 -5.31 25.45
N HIS A 88 9.92 -5.69 25.28
CA HIS A 88 10.77 -5.18 24.22
C HIS A 88 10.73 -6.13 23.03
N CYS A 89 10.26 -5.65 21.89
CA CYS A 89 10.15 -6.40 20.66
C CYS A 89 11.25 -5.96 19.70
N ARG A 90 12.04 -6.91 19.21
CA ARG A 90 12.96 -6.69 18.08
C ARG A 90 12.48 -7.48 16.89
N GLY A 91 12.43 -6.83 15.74
CA GLY A 91 12.01 -7.47 14.52
C GLY A 91 12.55 -6.79 13.30
N SER A 92 12.09 -7.28 12.16
CA SER A 92 12.50 -6.81 10.86
C SER A 92 11.30 -6.59 9.97
N VAL A 93 11.29 -5.43 9.30
CA VAL A 93 10.44 -5.21 8.14
C VAL A 93 11.19 -5.74 6.91
N LEU A 94 10.52 -6.64 6.21
CA LEU A 94 11.04 -7.40 5.07
C LEU A 94 10.23 -7.06 3.83
N PHE A 95 10.80 -7.35 2.67
CA PHE A 95 10.17 -7.12 1.37
C PHE A 95 9.89 -8.45 0.67
N SER A 96 8.66 -8.64 0.18
CA SER A 96 8.17 -9.94 -0.29
C SER A 96 8.52 -10.27 -1.75
N ARG A 97 9.02 -9.30 -2.54
CA ARG A 97 9.24 -9.44 -3.99
C ARG A 97 10.72 -9.47 -4.35
N PRO A 98 11.09 -10.16 -5.46
CA PRO A 98 12.43 -10.05 -6.03
C PRO A 98 12.68 -8.64 -6.56
N ASN A 99 13.95 -8.23 -6.61
CA ASN A 99 14.40 -6.89 -7.04
C ASN A 99 13.80 -5.72 -6.23
N PRO A 100 14.09 -5.62 -4.93
CA PRO A 100 13.53 -4.56 -4.09
C PRO A 100 14.02 -3.16 -4.48
N ALA A 101 15.14 -3.02 -5.20
CA ALA A 101 15.75 -1.73 -5.49
C ALA A 101 14.85 -0.81 -6.34
N GLU A 102 14.31 -1.30 -7.45
CA GLU A 102 13.42 -0.52 -8.33
C GLU A 102 12.15 -0.10 -7.61
N ILE A 103 11.57 -1.03 -6.84
CA ILE A 103 10.32 -0.75 -6.13
C ILE A 103 10.56 0.20 -4.95
N LEU A 104 11.67 0.07 -4.23
CA LEU A 104 12.06 1.01 -3.18
C LEU A 104 12.35 2.40 -3.74
N GLN A 105 12.98 2.52 -4.91
CA GLN A 105 13.10 3.80 -5.59
C GLN A 105 11.72 4.41 -5.85
N ARG A 106 10.75 3.61 -6.28
CA ARG A 106 9.38 4.10 -6.44
C ARG A 106 8.75 4.52 -5.10
N VAL A 107 8.97 3.77 -4.03
CA VAL A 107 8.53 4.15 -2.67
C VAL A 107 9.13 5.51 -2.29
N LEU A 108 10.41 5.75 -2.53
CA LEU A 108 11.07 7.01 -2.18
C LEU A 108 10.58 8.21 -3.02
N VAL A 109 10.13 7.96 -4.25
CA VAL A 109 9.49 8.99 -5.10
C VAL A 109 8.09 9.32 -4.60
N GLU A 110 7.28 8.31 -4.28
CA GLU A 110 5.90 8.50 -3.82
C GLU A 110 5.81 8.99 -2.38
N PHE A 111 6.81 8.65 -1.57
CA PHE A 111 6.96 9.03 -0.17
C PHE A 111 8.34 9.65 0.07
N PRO A 112 8.55 10.94 -0.29
CA PRO A 112 9.84 11.60 -0.08
C PRO A 112 10.21 11.63 1.41
N GLY A 113 11.33 11.01 1.78
CA GLY A 113 11.71 10.86 3.19
C GLY A 113 10.94 9.76 3.93
N ALA A 114 10.49 8.72 3.22
CA ALA A 114 9.75 7.59 3.78
C ALA A 114 10.38 7.02 5.05
N ARG A 115 9.54 6.78 6.07
CA ARG A 115 9.91 6.14 7.33
C ARG A 115 8.87 5.11 7.71
N PHE A 116 9.31 4.09 8.42
CA PHE A 116 8.40 3.22 9.15
C PHE A 116 8.00 3.91 10.46
N LYS A 117 6.70 3.92 10.75
CA LYS A 117 6.15 4.38 12.03
C LYS A 117 5.24 3.34 12.63
N SER A 118 5.11 3.35 13.95
CA SER A 118 4.07 2.60 14.67
C SER A 118 2.89 3.51 15.04
N GLY A 119 1.70 2.94 15.29
CA GLY A 119 0.42 3.63 15.55
C GLY A 119 0.38 4.70 16.67
N GLN A 120 1.49 4.95 17.37
CA GLN A 120 1.70 6.07 18.30
C GLN A 120 2.68 7.13 17.76
N ASP A 121 2.90 7.21 16.44
CA ASP A 121 3.93 8.03 15.78
C ASP A 121 5.37 7.68 16.24
N LEU A 122 5.57 6.48 16.81
CA LEU A 122 6.90 6.00 17.15
C LEU A 122 7.64 5.71 15.85
N ASP A 123 8.68 6.50 15.61
CA ASP A 123 9.57 6.36 14.47
C ASP A 123 10.43 5.09 14.61
N LEU A 124 10.27 4.19 13.65
CA LEU A 124 11.00 2.92 13.56
C LEU A 124 12.20 3.02 12.60
N GLY A 125 12.40 4.18 11.95
CA GLY A 125 13.53 4.47 11.10
C GLY A 125 13.15 4.74 9.64
N SER A 126 14.07 5.39 8.92
CA SER A 126 13.93 5.69 7.50
C SER A 126 13.98 4.43 6.63
N ILE A 127 13.24 4.45 5.53
CA ILE A 127 13.33 3.45 4.46
C ILE A 127 14.43 3.91 3.51
N ASP A 128 15.44 3.07 3.27
CA ASP A 128 16.56 3.43 2.41
C ASP A 128 17.08 2.19 1.65
N LEU A 129 17.69 2.42 0.49
CA LEU A 129 18.37 1.39 -0.30
C LEU A 129 19.56 0.78 0.46
N VAL A 130 20.12 1.44 1.47
CA VAL A 130 21.17 0.85 2.32
C VAL A 130 20.69 -0.38 3.10
N ASP A 131 19.38 -0.51 3.31
CA ASP A 131 18.77 -1.67 3.97
C ASP A 131 18.65 -2.88 3.02
N ILE A 132 19.07 -2.74 1.76
CA ILE A 132 19.23 -3.85 0.81
C ILE A 132 20.60 -4.50 1.01
N CYS A 133 20.61 -5.78 1.31
CA CYS A 133 21.84 -6.55 1.42
C CYS A 133 22.59 -6.58 0.08
N ARG A 134 23.83 -6.10 0.08
CA ARG A 134 24.68 -6.06 -1.12
C ARG A 134 25.04 -7.44 -1.69
N PHE A 135 24.92 -8.49 -0.89
CA PHE A 135 25.27 -9.86 -1.29
C PHE A 135 24.08 -10.63 -1.85
N CYS A 136 22.95 -10.61 -1.15
CA CYS A 136 21.77 -11.40 -1.53
C CYS A 136 20.63 -10.57 -2.14
N GLY A 137 20.72 -9.24 -2.13
CA GLY A 137 19.72 -8.35 -2.71
C GLY A 137 18.41 -8.27 -1.91
N TYR A 138 18.31 -8.90 -0.74
CA TYR A 138 17.12 -8.83 0.11
C TYR A 138 17.10 -7.53 0.90
N PHE A 139 15.93 -6.89 0.94
CA PHE A 139 15.67 -5.76 1.83
C PHE A 139 15.33 -6.26 3.23
N ARG A 140 15.97 -5.68 4.24
CA ARG A 140 15.66 -5.92 5.65
C ARG A 140 15.94 -4.67 6.48
N LYS A 141 14.88 -4.09 7.05
CA LYS A 141 14.99 -3.01 8.03
C LYS A 141 14.74 -3.55 9.44
N ARG A 142 15.76 -3.53 10.28
CA ARG A 142 15.58 -3.85 11.71
C ARG A 142 14.87 -2.71 12.42
N VAL A 143 13.90 -3.07 13.25
CA VAL A 143 13.09 -2.15 14.04
C VAL A 143 12.93 -2.68 15.47
N ASP A 144 12.84 -1.75 16.41
CA ASP A 144 12.69 -2.04 17.83
C ASP A 144 11.53 -1.20 18.37
N PHE A 145 10.63 -1.82 19.13
CA PHE A 145 9.54 -1.12 19.78
C PHE A 145 9.15 -1.78 21.11
N ARG A 146 8.31 -1.10 21.89
CA ARG A 146 7.80 -1.59 23.17
C ARG A 146 6.29 -1.74 23.11
N VAL A 147 5.80 -2.81 23.73
CA VAL A 147 4.37 -3.07 23.93
C VAL A 147 4.09 -3.28 25.41
N THR A 148 2.90 -2.89 25.85
CA THR A 148 2.43 -3.07 27.23
C THR A 148 1.91 -4.48 27.49
N SER A 149 1.43 -5.16 26.45
CA SER A 149 0.94 -6.54 26.49
C SER A 149 1.39 -7.31 25.24
N LEU A 150 1.52 -8.65 25.34
CA LEU A 150 1.75 -9.51 24.17
C LEU A 150 0.50 -9.64 23.29
N ASP A 151 -0.68 -9.32 23.84
CA ASP A 151 -1.94 -9.27 23.08
C ASP A 151 -2.16 -7.89 22.42
N GLU A 152 -1.24 -6.94 22.60
CA GLU A 152 -1.32 -5.61 21.98
C GLU A 152 -1.07 -5.71 20.47
N MET A 153 -2.01 -5.21 19.67
CA MET A 153 -1.81 -5.08 18.23
C MET A 153 -1.03 -3.82 17.91
N VAL A 154 0.08 -3.99 17.18
CA VAL A 154 0.91 -2.89 16.69
C VAL A 154 0.75 -2.79 15.19
N THR A 155 0.39 -1.60 14.71
CA THR A 155 0.36 -1.28 13.28
C THR A 155 1.68 -0.64 12.90
N ILE A 156 2.31 -1.12 11.82
CA ILE A 156 3.49 -0.50 11.20
C ILE A 156 3.07 0.10 9.87
N GLU A 157 3.42 1.35 9.66
CA GLU A 157 2.94 2.18 8.55
C GLU A 157 4.13 2.86 7.85
N ILE A 158 3.97 3.19 6.56
CA ILE A 158 4.90 4.06 5.84
C ILE A 158 4.37 5.49 5.92
N ALA A 159 5.20 6.41 6.41
CA ALA A 159 4.87 7.83 6.51
C ALA A 159 5.99 8.71 5.94
N ASN A 160 5.67 9.95 5.61
CA ASN A 160 6.67 10.98 5.29
C ASN A 160 6.32 12.32 5.96
N ASP A 161 7.16 13.35 5.75
CA ASP A 161 7.03 14.66 6.41
C ASP A 161 5.77 15.46 5.99
N THR A 162 5.14 15.12 4.85
CA THR A 162 3.98 15.83 4.29
C THR A 162 2.67 15.01 4.33
N PHE A 163 2.78 13.71 4.56
CA PHE A 163 1.72 12.71 4.54
C PHE A 163 1.87 11.83 5.80
N SER A 164 1.11 12.19 6.82
CA SER A 164 0.79 11.33 7.96
C SER A 164 -0.73 11.20 8.03
N ARG A 165 -1.31 10.22 7.34
CA ARG A 165 -2.76 10.01 7.39
C ARG A 165 -3.09 8.94 8.43
N LYS A 166 -3.71 9.36 9.53
CA LYS A 166 -4.27 8.49 10.60
C LYS A 166 -5.60 7.82 10.22
N ASP A 167 -6.04 8.01 8.98
CA ASP A 167 -7.38 7.62 8.53
C ASP A 167 -7.33 6.32 7.72
N TRP A 168 -7.48 5.23 8.48
CA TRP A 168 -8.08 3.94 8.13
C TRP A 168 -7.20 2.87 7.46
N TRP A 169 -6.90 1.88 8.31
CA TRP A 169 -6.83 0.44 8.06
C TRP A 169 -5.96 0.03 6.88
N PHE A 170 -4.65 0.21 7.07
CA PHE A 170 -3.64 -0.67 6.48
C PHE A 170 -4.09 -2.14 6.60
N PRO A 171 -3.65 -3.06 5.72
CA PRO A 171 -3.54 -4.42 6.17
C PRO A 171 -2.68 -4.33 7.43
N GLN A 172 -3.32 -4.61 8.56
CA GLN A 172 -2.61 -4.77 9.81
C GLN A 172 -1.53 -5.78 9.45
N ILE A 173 -0.27 -5.34 9.42
CA ILE A 173 0.82 -6.27 9.57
C ILE A 173 0.67 -6.71 11.02
N GLY A 174 -0.31 -7.57 11.25
CA GLY A 174 -0.61 -8.19 12.51
C GLY A 174 0.61 -9.01 12.78
N ALA A 175 1.55 -8.42 13.50
CA ALA A 175 2.55 -9.16 14.22
C ALA A 175 1.77 -9.97 15.25
N GLY A 176 1.14 -11.06 14.82
CA GLY A 176 0.67 -12.09 15.70
C GLY A 176 1.92 -12.64 16.34
N ILE A 177 2.25 -12.12 17.53
CA ILE A 177 3.39 -12.58 18.31
C ILE A 177 3.09 -14.05 18.61
N PRO A 178 3.85 -15.01 18.04
CA PRO A 178 3.61 -16.41 18.32
C PRO A 178 3.88 -16.64 19.81
N ARG A 179 2.91 -17.28 20.48
CA ARG A 179 2.99 -17.68 21.89
C ARG A 179 4.07 -18.72 22.14
#